data_AF-A0A1Y0D2N4-F1
#
_entry.id   AF-A0A1Y0D2N4-F1
#
_cell.length_a   1.000
_cell.length_b   1.000
_cell.length_c   1.000
_cell.angle_alpha   90.00
_cell.angle_beta   90.00
_cell.angle_gamma   90.00
#
_symmetry.space_group_name_H-M   'P 1'
#
loop_
_entity.id
_entity.type
_entity.pdbx_description
1 polymer ?
#
loop_
_entity_poly.entity_id
_entity_poly.type
_entity_poly.pdbx_seq_one_letter_code
_entity_poly.pdbx_strand_id
1 'polypeptide(L)'
;MKFKYDFLLNKNIYLIFIVFIISVVPSSRGTDGSSFIFINFIATVFFYLICLWSYGTTKNKTITLIFILGLYFLSTVLSGFSDYTYGQLISFLPVLFVFSLNFKNFNFKFNYIYVVLFFLFVSVLGWFSLFDGPLSYFVVHYYSSGYEGMVSRMIAADKAVSIFGTHSIAGFYYNLFSTYCFYLMWNQSKFRLVNFIFILNFQAMNASLISNTSLSFSVLFALSCICIIFFKMKKEFFVTSTLTLFSIIVIIFLINHEEIMPLILGGSGNGLSSRYFEGVLQTTIEYILSNPLIGIGFSYSDGFYYTDSSYIAVALKVGIIGSIVFHVFAFNSISSFDNKVLNFIFIMFFMFFSVAYPIFNYYRFIGVFMILLMGYKSIKGVVNE
;
A
#
# COMPACT_ATOMS: atom_id res chain seq x y z
N MET A 1 -23.14 -19.32 -27.81
CA MET A 1 -22.67 -17.91 -27.76
C MET A 1 -23.21 -17.12 -26.57
N LYS A 2 -24.53 -17.13 -26.28
CA LYS A 2 -25.16 -16.43 -25.14
C LYS A 2 -24.50 -16.74 -23.78
N PHE A 3 -24.29 -18.02 -23.46
CA PHE A 3 -23.66 -18.46 -22.20
C PHE A 3 -22.23 -17.92 -21.97
N LYS A 4 -21.45 -17.72 -23.04
CA LYS A 4 -20.09 -17.16 -22.97
C LYS A 4 -20.13 -15.65 -22.72
N TYR A 5 -21.16 -14.96 -23.22
CA TYR A 5 -21.35 -13.53 -23.06
C TYR A 5 -21.90 -13.17 -21.67
N ASP A 6 -22.88 -13.93 -21.18
CA ASP A 6 -23.46 -13.75 -19.84
C ASP A 6 -22.43 -14.06 -18.74
N PHE A 7 -21.60 -15.08 -18.95
CA PHE A 7 -20.51 -15.40 -18.03
C PHE A 7 -19.41 -14.31 -18.01
N LEU A 8 -19.08 -13.71 -19.15
CA LEU A 8 -18.08 -12.62 -19.23
C LEU A 8 -18.56 -11.31 -18.58
N LEU A 9 -19.86 -10.99 -18.67
CA LEU A 9 -20.44 -9.82 -18.00
C LEU A 9 -20.49 -10.02 -16.48
N ASN A 10 -20.91 -11.20 -16.03
CA ASN A 10 -20.98 -11.57 -14.61
C ASN A 10 -19.60 -11.64 -13.94
N LYS A 11 -18.58 -12.11 -14.67
CA LYS A 11 -17.20 -12.23 -14.19
C LYS A 11 -16.57 -10.92 -13.72
N ASN A 12 -16.83 -9.81 -14.42
CA ASN A 12 -16.31 -8.51 -14.01
C ASN A 12 -16.95 -8.05 -12.70
N ILE A 13 -18.26 -8.25 -12.53
CA ILE A 13 -18.98 -7.90 -11.31
C ILE A 13 -18.44 -8.70 -10.12
N TYR A 14 -18.21 -10.01 -10.28
CA TYR A 14 -17.62 -10.84 -9.23
C TYR A 14 -16.21 -10.38 -8.86
N LEU A 15 -15.35 -10.07 -9.83
CA LEU A 15 -14.00 -9.58 -9.56
C LEU A 15 -14.01 -8.24 -8.83
N ILE A 16 -14.91 -7.33 -9.20
CA ILE A 16 -15.10 -6.04 -8.52
C ILE A 16 -15.55 -6.26 -7.07
N PHE A 17 -16.52 -7.15 -6.87
CA PHE A 17 -17.02 -7.48 -5.54
C PHE A 17 -15.94 -8.09 -4.65
N ILE A 18 -15.15 -9.04 -5.18
CA ILE A 18 -14.04 -9.64 -4.46
C ILE A 18 -12.96 -8.60 -4.12
N VAL A 19 -12.58 -7.74 -5.07
CA VAL A 19 -11.62 -6.65 -4.83
C VAL A 19 -12.13 -5.69 -3.75
N PHE A 20 -13.43 -5.37 -3.76
CA PHE A 20 -14.05 -4.56 -2.72
C PHE A 20 -13.94 -5.24 -1.36
N ILE A 21 -14.31 -6.53 -1.26
CA ILE A 21 -14.15 -7.33 -0.02
C ILE A 21 -12.70 -7.29 0.47
N ILE A 22 -11.71 -7.57 -0.38
CA ILE A 22 -10.30 -7.55 0.00
C ILE A 22 -9.90 -6.17 0.56
N SER A 23 -10.46 -5.10 0.00
CA SER A 23 -10.16 -3.72 0.39
C SER A 23 -10.81 -3.31 1.71
N VAL A 24 -12.03 -3.79 1.99
CA VAL A 24 -12.86 -3.29 3.11
C VAL A 24 -13.12 -4.32 4.21
N VAL A 25 -12.68 -5.58 4.05
CA VAL A 25 -12.90 -6.59 5.09
C VAL A 25 -12.36 -6.08 6.44
N PRO A 26 -13.09 -6.30 7.54
CA PRO A 26 -12.60 -6.04 8.89
C PRO A 26 -11.19 -6.57 9.11
N SER A 27 -10.44 -5.95 10.02
CA SER A 27 -9.14 -6.46 10.45
C SER A 27 -9.20 -7.30 11.71
N SER A 28 -10.24 -7.11 12.52
CA SER A 28 -10.40 -7.82 13.78
C SER A 28 -11.86 -7.90 14.21
N ARG A 29 -12.14 -8.72 15.22
CA ARG A 29 -13.32 -8.62 16.07
C ARG A 29 -12.84 -8.30 17.48
N GLY A 30 -12.89 -7.03 17.87
CA GLY A 30 -12.15 -6.55 19.03
C GLY A 30 -10.64 -6.64 18.76
N THR A 31 -9.91 -7.43 19.57
CA THR A 31 -8.47 -7.65 19.44
C THR A 31 -8.11 -8.89 18.61
N ASP A 32 -9.03 -9.82 18.37
CA ASP A 32 -8.75 -11.01 17.57
C ASP A 32 -8.81 -10.70 16.07
N GLY A 33 -7.64 -10.70 15.43
CA GLY A 33 -7.49 -10.48 13.98
C GLY A 33 -7.43 -11.74 13.13
N SER A 34 -7.28 -12.92 13.75
CA SER A 34 -6.87 -14.15 13.05
C SER A 34 -7.88 -14.57 11.96
N SER A 35 -9.16 -14.55 12.29
CA SER A 35 -10.24 -15.01 11.40
C SER A 35 -10.41 -14.12 10.17
N PHE A 36 -10.33 -12.80 10.31
CA PHE A 36 -10.53 -11.87 9.18
C PHE A 36 -9.33 -11.81 8.24
N ILE A 37 -8.11 -11.92 8.78
CA ILE A 37 -6.91 -12.05 7.95
C ILE A 37 -7.00 -13.32 7.10
N PHE A 38 -7.50 -14.42 7.66
CA PHE A 38 -7.72 -15.67 6.90
C PHE A 38 -8.81 -15.53 5.83
N ILE A 39 -9.93 -14.85 6.12
CA ILE A 39 -10.96 -14.54 5.12
C ILE A 39 -10.37 -13.71 3.97
N ASN A 40 -9.56 -12.69 4.30
CA ASN A 40 -8.89 -11.87 3.28
C ASN A 40 -7.96 -12.70 2.39
N PHE A 41 -7.21 -13.62 3.00
CA PHE A 41 -6.34 -14.55 2.28
C PHE A 41 -7.13 -15.44 1.32
N ILE A 42 -8.22 -16.06 1.78
CA ILE A 42 -9.09 -16.88 0.91
C ILE A 42 -9.63 -16.03 -0.25
N ALA A 43 -10.15 -14.84 0.05
CA ALA A 43 -10.67 -13.93 -0.96
C ALA A 43 -9.59 -13.56 -1.99
N THR A 44 -8.36 -13.33 -1.54
CA THR A 44 -7.24 -13.00 -2.43
C THR A 44 -6.76 -14.18 -3.26
N VAL A 45 -6.72 -15.39 -2.69
CA VAL A 45 -6.41 -16.62 -3.45
C VAL A 45 -7.48 -16.86 -4.51
N PHE A 46 -8.76 -16.72 -4.16
CA PHE A 46 -9.85 -16.88 -5.11
C PHE A 46 -9.80 -15.82 -6.22
N PHE A 47 -9.54 -14.56 -5.87
CA PHE A 47 -9.25 -13.48 -6.83
C PHE A 47 -8.10 -13.85 -7.77
N TYR A 48 -6.98 -14.32 -7.21
CA TYR A 48 -5.81 -14.74 -7.97
C TYR A 48 -6.15 -15.86 -8.94
N LEU A 49 -6.84 -16.92 -8.51
CA LEU A 49 -7.21 -18.05 -9.37
C LEU A 49 -8.11 -17.62 -10.52
N ILE A 50 -9.11 -16.77 -10.26
CA ILE A 50 -9.95 -16.21 -11.31
C ILE A 50 -9.07 -15.41 -12.28
N CYS A 51 -8.26 -14.48 -11.80
CA CYS A 51 -7.39 -13.66 -12.65
C CYS A 51 -6.39 -14.48 -13.45
N LEU A 52 -5.80 -15.52 -12.85
CA LEU A 52 -4.85 -16.41 -13.51
C LEU A 52 -5.54 -17.15 -14.66
N TRP A 53 -6.71 -17.72 -14.42
CA TRP A 53 -7.50 -18.39 -15.46
C TRP A 53 -7.94 -17.43 -16.58
N SER A 54 -8.11 -16.15 -16.25
CA SER A 54 -8.66 -15.14 -17.14
C SER A 54 -7.64 -14.42 -18.01
N TYR A 55 -6.50 -14.09 -17.41
CA TYR A 55 -5.52 -13.15 -17.93
C TYR A 55 -4.11 -13.73 -17.96
N GLY A 56 -3.91 -14.87 -17.30
CA GLY A 56 -2.63 -15.58 -17.25
C GLY A 56 -1.53 -14.83 -16.51
N THR A 57 -0.34 -15.43 -16.62
CA THR A 57 0.93 -14.89 -16.13
C THR A 57 1.95 -14.99 -17.27
N THR A 58 3.05 -14.24 -17.19
CA THR A 58 4.15 -14.38 -18.14
C THR A 58 5.16 -15.39 -17.60
N LYS A 59 5.87 -16.09 -18.50
CA LYS A 59 6.92 -17.06 -18.12
C LYS A 59 7.90 -16.47 -17.09
N ASN A 60 8.36 -15.23 -17.31
CA ASN A 60 9.29 -14.56 -16.39
C ASN A 60 8.66 -14.35 -15.01
N LYS A 61 7.40 -13.89 -14.93
CA LYS A 61 6.71 -13.71 -13.65
C LYS A 61 6.48 -15.04 -12.92
N THR A 62 6.19 -16.12 -13.65
CA THR A 62 6.06 -17.47 -13.07
C THR A 62 7.38 -17.97 -12.51
N ILE A 63 8.48 -17.82 -13.27
CA ILE A 63 9.82 -18.20 -12.80
C ILE A 63 10.19 -17.39 -11.56
N THR A 64 9.97 -16.08 -11.56
CA THR A 64 10.25 -15.23 -10.40
C THR A 64 9.41 -15.63 -9.18
N LEU A 65 8.12 -15.94 -9.37
CA LEU A 65 7.25 -16.44 -8.30
C LEU A 65 7.81 -17.75 -7.72
N ILE A 66 8.11 -18.74 -8.57
CA ILE A 66 8.65 -20.04 -8.15
C ILE A 66 9.98 -19.85 -7.43
N PHE A 67 10.85 -18.96 -7.92
CA PHE A 67 12.13 -18.67 -7.29
C PHE A 67 11.97 -18.09 -5.88
N ILE A 68 11.12 -17.06 -5.72
CA ILE A 68 10.88 -16.44 -4.40
C ILE A 68 10.23 -17.43 -3.44
N LEU A 69 9.24 -18.21 -3.91
CA LEU A 69 8.62 -19.27 -3.10
C LEU A 69 9.64 -20.34 -2.70
N GLY A 70 10.48 -20.76 -3.64
CA GLY A 70 11.56 -21.70 -3.39
C GLY A 70 12.50 -21.20 -2.29
N LEU A 71 12.95 -19.94 -2.38
CA LEU A 71 13.76 -19.32 -1.34
C LEU A 71 13.02 -19.23 0.00
N TYR A 72 11.74 -18.90 0.00
CA TYR A 72 10.92 -18.78 1.21
C TYR A 72 10.75 -20.12 1.95
N PHE A 73 10.42 -21.18 1.21
CA PHE A 73 10.29 -22.52 1.79
C PHE A 73 11.65 -23.11 2.18
N LEU A 74 12.68 -22.91 1.36
CA LEU A 74 14.04 -23.34 1.70
C LEU A 74 14.55 -22.64 2.96
N SER A 75 14.32 -21.33 3.07
CA SER A 75 14.65 -20.54 4.27
C SER A 75 13.95 -21.07 5.51
N THR A 76 12.69 -21.48 5.40
CA THR A 76 11.95 -22.08 6.52
C THR A 76 12.68 -23.34 7.04
N VAL A 77 13.08 -24.23 6.14
CA VAL A 77 13.73 -25.51 6.51
C VAL A 77 15.17 -25.30 7.02
N LEU A 78 15.92 -24.40 6.40
CA LEU A 78 17.35 -24.21 6.70
C LEU A 78 17.63 -23.28 7.87
N SER A 79 16.67 -22.44 8.28
CA SER A 79 16.89 -21.43 9.32
C SER A 79 17.08 -21.98 10.73
N GLY A 80 16.69 -23.23 10.98
CA GLY A 80 16.87 -23.89 12.28
C GLY A 80 15.91 -23.45 13.39
N PHE A 81 14.94 -22.57 13.11
CA PHE A 81 13.90 -22.19 14.06
C PHE A 81 12.83 -23.28 14.17
N SER A 82 12.37 -23.56 15.39
CA SER A 82 11.36 -24.58 15.69
C SER A 82 9.92 -24.07 15.62
N ASP A 83 9.72 -22.77 15.81
CA ASP A 83 8.39 -22.17 15.84
C ASP A 83 7.98 -21.67 14.46
N TYR A 84 6.72 -21.91 14.09
CA TYR A 84 6.15 -21.55 12.79
C TYR A 84 4.90 -20.72 12.97
N THR A 85 4.80 -19.60 12.26
CA THR A 85 3.62 -18.73 12.31
C THR A 85 2.94 -18.64 10.95
N TYR A 86 1.77 -19.25 10.83
CA TYR A 86 0.95 -19.17 9.60
C TYR A 86 0.60 -17.73 9.21
N GLY A 87 0.54 -16.79 10.15
CA GLY A 87 0.36 -15.36 9.85
C GLY A 87 1.42 -14.78 8.91
N GLN A 88 2.67 -15.26 8.98
CA GLN A 88 3.74 -14.82 8.07
C GLN A 88 3.51 -15.32 6.64
N LEU A 89 3.02 -16.56 6.50
CA LEU A 89 2.62 -17.15 5.23
C LEU A 89 1.43 -16.41 4.61
N ILE A 90 0.39 -16.20 5.42
CA ILE A 90 -0.89 -15.62 5.03
C ILE A 90 -0.75 -14.15 4.62
N SER A 91 0.20 -13.40 5.21
CA SER A 91 0.46 -12.01 4.83
C SER A 91 1.34 -11.87 3.58
N PHE A 92 2.24 -12.83 3.31
CA PHE A 92 3.23 -12.71 2.23
C PHE A 92 2.79 -13.34 0.90
N LEU A 93 2.19 -14.54 0.94
CA LEU A 93 1.78 -15.26 -0.26
C LEU A 93 0.80 -14.48 -1.15
N PRO A 94 -0.23 -13.80 -0.61
CA PRO A 94 -1.19 -13.06 -1.43
C PRO A 94 -0.52 -12.04 -2.36
N VAL A 95 0.48 -11.31 -1.87
CA VAL A 95 1.18 -10.29 -2.66
C VAL A 95 2.01 -10.94 -3.77
N LEU A 96 2.70 -12.05 -3.48
CA LEU A 96 3.45 -12.79 -4.50
C LEU A 96 2.54 -13.29 -5.63
N PHE A 97 1.40 -13.89 -5.27
CA PHE A 97 0.42 -14.38 -6.24
C PHE A 97 -0.11 -13.24 -7.11
N VAL A 98 -0.53 -12.15 -6.49
CA VAL A 98 -1.08 -11.00 -7.22
C VAL A 98 -0.03 -10.36 -8.13
N PHE A 99 1.21 -10.18 -7.69
CA PHE A 99 2.29 -9.64 -8.52
C PHE A 99 2.66 -10.55 -9.70
N SER A 100 2.42 -11.85 -9.61
CA SER A 100 2.64 -12.78 -10.73
C SER A 100 1.64 -12.59 -11.88
N LEU A 101 0.52 -11.91 -11.66
CA LEU A 101 -0.49 -11.68 -12.70
C LEU A 101 -0.01 -10.70 -13.78
N ASN A 102 -0.46 -10.89 -15.02
CA ASN A 102 -0.19 -9.92 -16.07
C ASN A 102 -1.25 -8.82 -16.13
N PHE A 103 -1.08 -7.80 -15.28
CA PHE A 103 -1.95 -6.62 -15.20
C PHE A 103 -2.10 -5.84 -16.51
N LYS A 104 -1.16 -5.94 -17.45
CA LYS A 104 -1.28 -5.25 -18.76
C LYS A 104 -2.44 -5.81 -19.58
N ASN A 105 -2.75 -7.10 -19.42
CA ASN A 105 -3.82 -7.80 -20.14
C ASN A 105 -5.20 -7.61 -19.48
N PHE A 106 -5.27 -6.90 -18.36
CA PHE A 106 -6.53 -6.71 -17.63
C PHE A 106 -7.44 -5.78 -18.43
N ASN A 107 -8.43 -6.36 -19.09
CA ASN A 107 -9.51 -5.65 -19.75
C ASN A 107 -10.78 -5.80 -18.93
N PHE A 108 -10.96 -4.91 -17.96
CA PHE A 108 -12.17 -4.85 -17.15
C PHE A 108 -13.09 -3.77 -17.71
N LYS A 109 -14.37 -4.11 -17.90
CA LYS A 109 -15.44 -3.12 -17.98
C LYS A 109 -15.73 -2.63 -16.56
N PHE A 110 -14.76 -1.96 -15.96
CA PHE A 110 -14.90 -1.38 -14.64
C PHE A 110 -15.54 0.00 -14.79
N ASN A 111 -16.55 0.32 -14.00
CA ASN A 111 -17.12 1.66 -14.02
C ASN A 111 -16.40 2.50 -12.97
N TYR A 112 -16.00 3.74 -13.32
CA TYR A 112 -15.39 4.68 -12.39
C TYR A 112 -16.23 4.87 -11.10
N ILE A 113 -17.54 4.62 -11.16
CA ILE A 113 -18.44 4.62 -9.99
C ILE A 113 -17.94 3.75 -8.85
N TYR A 114 -17.25 2.63 -9.10
CA TYR A 114 -16.75 1.77 -8.03
C TYR A 114 -15.56 2.40 -7.29
N VAL A 115 -14.71 3.17 -7.97
CA VAL A 115 -13.69 4.00 -7.30
C VAL A 115 -14.37 5.04 -6.42
N VAL A 116 -15.38 5.72 -6.96
CA VAL A 116 -16.15 6.74 -6.23
C VAL A 116 -16.83 6.14 -5.00
N LEU A 117 -17.48 4.97 -5.12
CA LEU A 117 -18.11 4.29 -3.99
C LEU A 117 -17.10 3.86 -2.93
N PHE A 118 -15.93 3.36 -3.35
CA PHE A 118 -14.86 3.04 -2.41
C PHE A 118 -14.32 4.28 -1.70
N PHE A 119 -14.08 5.38 -2.42
CA PHE A 119 -13.65 6.63 -1.80
C PHE A 119 -14.70 7.20 -0.86
N LEU A 120 -15.98 7.21 -1.25
CA LEU A 120 -17.08 7.60 -0.37
C LEU A 120 -17.11 6.74 0.89
N PHE A 121 -16.98 5.42 0.77
CA PHE A 121 -16.93 4.52 1.92
C PHE A 121 -15.78 4.87 2.87
N VAL A 122 -14.56 5.08 2.35
CA VAL A 122 -13.40 5.48 3.15
C VAL A 122 -13.62 6.84 3.81
N SER A 123 -14.15 7.83 3.08
CA SER A 123 -14.43 9.18 3.57
C SER A 123 -15.50 9.19 4.66
N VAL A 124 -16.59 8.44 4.47
CA VAL A 124 -17.68 8.31 5.45
C VAL A 124 -17.13 7.68 6.72
N LEU A 125 -16.44 6.53 6.63
CA LEU A 125 -15.87 5.91 7.82
C LEU A 125 -14.81 6.79 8.47
N GLY A 126 -14.00 7.52 7.71
CA GLY A 126 -13.01 8.43 8.24
C GLY A 126 -13.62 9.55 9.08
N TRP A 127 -14.47 10.38 8.48
CA TRP A 127 -15.06 11.53 9.17
C TRP A 127 -16.08 11.14 10.23
N PHE A 128 -16.97 10.20 9.91
CA PHE A 128 -18.06 9.87 10.84
C PHE A 128 -17.62 8.98 12.00
N SER A 129 -16.44 8.35 11.93
CA SER A 129 -15.87 7.67 13.09
C SER A 129 -15.38 8.63 14.17
N LEU A 130 -15.22 9.92 13.89
CA LEU A 130 -14.84 10.93 14.87
C LEU A 130 -15.98 11.33 15.80
N PHE A 131 -17.23 11.12 15.38
CA PHE A 131 -18.38 11.37 16.23
C PHE A 131 -18.70 10.14 17.07
N ASP A 132 -19.06 10.35 18.33
CA ASP A 132 -19.52 9.27 19.19
C ASP A 132 -20.81 8.66 18.59
N GLY A 133 -20.82 7.35 18.36
CA GLY A 133 -21.94 6.68 17.70
C GLY A 133 -21.62 5.31 17.08
N PRO A 134 -22.56 4.74 16.31
CA PRO A 134 -22.41 3.40 15.76
C PRO A 134 -21.20 3.23 14.85
N LEU A 135 -20.80 4.28 14.13
CA LEU A 135 -19.66 4.23 13.21
C LEU A 135 -18.31 4.26 13.93
N SER A 136 -18.17 5.02 15.02
CA SER A 136 -16.96 4.98 15.84
C SER A 136 -16.81 3.59 16.48
N TYR A 137 -17.89 3.04 17.05
CA TYR A 137 -17.90 1.67 17.58
C TYR A 137 -17.58 0.64 16.50
N PHE A 138 -18.16 0.76 15.31
CA PHE A 138 -17.88 -0.14 14.19
C PHE A 138 -16.40 -0.10 13.80
N VAL A 139 -15.81 1.08 13.66
CA VAL A 139 -14.38 1.22 13.31
C VAL A 139 -13.49 0.67 14.41
N VAL A 140 -13.75 1.00 15.68
CA VAL A 140 -12.98 0.46 16.82
C VAL A 140 -13.13 -1.06 16.92
N HIS A 141 -14.32 -1.61 16.75
CA HIS A 141 -14.55 -3.04 16.94
C HIS A 141 -13.99 -3.87 15.78
N TYR A 142 -14.07 -3.37 14.54
CA TYR A 142 -13.75 -4.16 13.35
C TYR A 142 -12.41 -3.81 12.70
N TYR A 143 -11.75 -2.72 13.08
CA TYR A 143 -10.52 -2.24 12.44
C TYR A 143 -9.34 -2.03 13.40
N SER A 144 -9.40 -2.58 14.62
CA SER A 144 -8.37 -2.44 15.67
C SER A 144 -7.27 -3.50 15.70
N SER A 145 -7.04 -4.23 14.60
CA SER A 145 -5.94 -5.19 14.51
C SER A 145 -4.57 -4.54 14.81
N GLY A 146 -3.76 -5.21 15.61
CA GLY A 146 -2.39 -4.79 15.94
C GLY A 146 -2.26 -4.48 17.42
N TYR A 147 -2.57 -3.25 17.80
CA TYR A 147 -2.45 -2.79 19.18
C TYR A 147 -3.82 -2.52 19.79
N GLU A 148 -4.08 -3.15 20.93
CA GLU A 148 -5.31 -2.93 21.68
C GLU A 148 -5.47 -1.45 22.03
N GLY A 149 -6.68 -0.92 21.76
CA GLY A 149 -7.02 0.48 22.00
C GLY A 149 -6.37 1.50 21.05
N MET A 150 -5.54 1.11 20.08
CA MET A 150 -4.89 2.08 19.19
C MET A 150 -5.89 2.90 18.38
N VAL A 151 -6.85 2.26 17.72
CA VAL A 151 -7.87 2.97 16.92
C VAL A 151 -8.73 3.86 17.80
N SER A 152 -9.11 3.36 18.99
CA SER A 152 -9.87 4.14 19.96
C SER A 152 -9.11 5.40 20.39
N ARG A 153 -7.80 5.30 20.67
CA ARG A 153 -6.95 6.46 20.98
C ARG A 153 -6.80 7.42 19.81
N MET A 154 -6.73 6.92 18.58
CA MET A 154 -6.65 7.76 17.38
C MET A 154 -7.95 8.56 17.19
N ILE A 155 -9.10 7.90 17.30
CA ILE A 155 -10.41 8.56 17.20
C ILE A 155 -10.60 9.57 18.33
N ALA A 156 -10.24 9.22 19.57
CA ALA A 156 -10.31 10.14 20.71
C ALA A 156 -9.37 11.35 20.59
N ALA A 157 -8.36 11.27 19.72
CA ALA A 157 -7.47 12.37 19.36
C ALA A 157 -7.90 13.08 18.05
N ASP A 158 -9.17 12.91 17.64
CA ASP A 158 -9.78 13.48 16.44
C ASP A 158 -9.09 13.10 15.12
N LYS A 159 -8.42 11.93 15.09
CA LYS A 159 -7.69 11.46 13.90
C LYS A 159 -8.57 10.57 13.03
N ALA A 160 -8.89 11.04 11.83
CA ALA A 160 -9.75 10.34 10.88
C ALA A 160 -9.01 9.15 10.22
N VAL A 161 -8.79 8.05 10.94
CA VAL A 161 -8.00 6.89 10.44
C VAL A 161 -8.78 5.92 9.55
N SER A 162 -10.12 5.98 9.54
CA SER A 162 -11.00 5.11 8.74
C SER A 162 -10.65 3.61 8.89
N ILE A 163 -10.76 2.83 7.81
CA ILE A 163 -10.42 1.40 7.76
C ILE A 163 -8.93 1.08 7.89
N PHE A 164 -8.06 2.09 7.93
CA PHE A 164 -6.60 1.90 7.95
C PHE A 164 -6.06 1.76 9.38
N GLY A 165 -6.85 2.14 10.38
CA GLY A 165 -6.61 1.88 11.81
C GLY A 165 -5.47 2.70 12.44
N THR A 166 -4.48 3.12 11.68
CA THR A 166 -3.34 3.92 12.17
C THR A 166 -3.14 5.16 11.30
N HIS A 167 -2.68 6.26 11.91
CA HIS A 167 -2.41 7.51 11.19
C HIS A 167 -1.32 7.35 10.11
N SER A 168 -0.34 6.46 10.30
CA SER A 168 0.73 6.26 9.32
C SER A 168 0.23 5.55 8.05
N ILE A 169 -0.59 4.50 8.21
CA ILE A 169 -1.20 3.78 7.09
C ILE A 169 -2.27 4.65 6.41
N ALA A 170 -3.11 5.32 7.21
CA ALA A 170 -4.14 6.22 6.69
C ALA A 170 -3.52 7.36 5.87
N GLY A 171 -2.47 8.01 6.39
CA GLY A 171 -1.79 9.09 5.69
C GLY A 171 -1.17 8.66 4.37
N PHE A 172 -0.58 7.46 4.32
CA PHE A 172 -0.10 6.86 3.06
C PHE A 172 -1.22 6.74 2.03
N TYR A 173 -2.35 6.11 2.38
CA TYR A 173 -3.44 5.89 1.45
C TYR A 173 -4.17 7.17 1.04
N TYR A 174 -4.39 8.11 1.97
CA TYR A 174 -5.03 9.39 1.63
C TYR A 174 -4.19 10.17 0.63
N ASN A 175 -2.86 10.19 0.77
CA ASN A 175 -2.00 10.85 -0.21
C ASN A 175 -1.90 10.09 -1.53
N LEU A 176 -1.90 8.75 -1.50
CA LEU A 176 -2.01 7.95 -2.71
C LEU A 176 -3.32 8.25 -3.48
N PHE A 177 -4.44 8.36 -2.76
CA PHE A 177 -5.75 8.69 -3.34
C PHE A 177 -5.81 10.12 -3.85
N SER A 178 -5.32 11.11 -3.09
CA SER A 178 -5.22 12.50 -3.56
C SER A 178 -4.38 12.59 -4.83
N THR A 179 -3.23 11.92 -4.87
CA THR A 179 -2.36 11.92 -6.06
C THR A 179 -3.03 11.28 -7.26
N TYR A 180 -3.71 10.15 -7.04
CA TYR A 180 -4.48 9.47 -8.08
C TYR A 180 -5.63 10.34 -8.62
N CYS A 181 -6.42 10.96 -7.73
CA CYS A 181 -7.47 11.89 -8.12
C CYS A 181 -6.92 13.12 -8.85
N PHE A 182 -5.76 13.66 -8.43
CA PHE A 182 -5.11 14.76 -9.11
C PHE A 182 -4.70 14.37 -10.54
N TYR A 183 -4.09 13.19 -10.70
CA TYR A 183 -3.76 12.64 -12.01
C TYR A 183 -5.01 12.51 -12.90
N LEU A 184 -6.13 12.00 -12.38
CA LEU A 184 -7.38 11.88 -13.12
C LEU A 184 -7.99 13.24 -13.47
N MET A 185 -8.05 14.17 -12.52
CA MET A 185 -8.55 15.53 -12.71
C MET A 185 -7.79 16.26 -13.83
N TRP A 186 -6.45 16.15 -13.83
CA TRP A 186 -5.61 16.81 -14.82
C TRP A 186 -5.77 16.22 -16.22
N ASN A 187 -5.88 14.89 -16.32
CA ASN A 187 -5.90 14.19 -17.60
C ASN A 187 -7.29 13.96 -18.18
N GLN A 188 -8.37 14.27 -17.45
CA GLN A 188 -9.74 13.97 -17.88
C GLN A 188 -10.67 15.14 -17.64
N SER A 189 -11.67 15.32 -18.49
CA SER A 189 -12.66 16.40 -18.40
C SER A 189 -13.93 16.01 -17.63
N LYS A 190 -14.43 14.77 -17.81
CA LYS A 190 -15.77 14.37 -17.35
C LYS A 190 -15.97 14.37 -15.83
N PHE A 191 -14.94 14.00 -15.06
CA PHE A 191 -15.04 13.83 -13.60
C PHE A 191 -14.13 14.79 -12.81
N ARG A 192 -13.79 15.95 -13.38
CA ARG A 192 -12.87 16.91 -12.74
C ARG A 192 -13.34 17.35 -11.36
N LEU A 193 -14.60 17.79 -11.26
CA LEU A 193 -15.16 18.29 -10.00
C LEU A 193 -15.20 17.19 -8.94
N VAL A 194 -15.61 15.98 -9.30
CA VAL A 194 -15.64 14.82 -8.38
C VAL A 194 -14.25 14.51 -7.85
N ASN A 195 -13.24 14.47 -8.72
CA ASN A 195 -11.85 14.26 -8.31
C ASN A 195 -11.32 15.40 -7.44
N PHE A 196 -11.64 16.65 -7.76
CA PHE A 196 -11.26 17.80 -6.96
C PHE A 196 -11.81 17.73 -5.54
N ILE A 197 -13.09 17.37 -5.39
CA ILE A 197 -13.73 17.17 -4.08
C ILE A 197 -13.01 16.07 -3.28
N PHE A 198 -12.67 14.94 -3.92
CA PHE A 198 -11.92 13.88 -3.24
C PHE A 198 -10.49 14.29 -2.85
N ILE A 199 -9.80 15.11 -3.67
CA ILE A 199 -8.49 15.66 -3.31
C ILE A 199 -8.61 16.47 -2.02
N LEU A 200 -9.54 17.43 -1.97
CA LEU A 200 -9.77 18.25 -0.79
C LEU A 200 -10.15 17.40 0.43
N ASN A 201 -11.04 16.43 0.25
CA ASN A 201 -11.49 15.55 1.32
C ASN A 201 -10.33 14.72 1.91
N PHE A 202 -9.54 14.04 1.07
CA PHE A 202 -8.43 13.22 1.55
C PHE A 202 -7.29 14.05 2.13
N GLN A 203 -7.03 15.26 1.62
CA GLN A 203 -6.04 16.16 2.22
C GLN A 203 -6.52 16.71 3.58
N ALA A 204 -7.81 17.01 3.72
CA ALA A 204 -8.39 17.39 5.00
C ALA A 204 -8.33 16.24 6.03
N MET A 205 -8.61 15.01 5.60
CA MET A 205 -8.43 13.81 6.44
C MET A 205 -6.96 13.60 6.80
N ASN A 206 -6.04 13.79 5.85
CA ASN A 206 -4.61 13.68 6.12
C ASN A 206 -4.12 14.74 7.11
N ALA A 207 -4.65 15.95 7.05
CA ALA A 207 -4.36 17.01 8.00
C ALA A 207 -4.88 16.68 9.42
N SER A 208 -6.07 16.07 9.55
CA SER A 208 -6.61 15.67 10.86
C SER A 208 -5.83 14.54 11.53
N LEU A 209 -4.94 13.85 10.83
CA LEU A 209 -4.08 12.83 11.43
C LEU A 209 -3.00 13.41 12.37
N ILE A 210 -2.66 14.71 12.24
CA ILE A 210 -1.71 15.44 13.09
C ILE A 210 -0.47 14.59 13.39
N SER A 211 0.32 14.29 12.36
CA SER A 211 1.51 13.42 12.47
C SER A 211 2.63 13.83 11.51
N ASN A 212 3.88 13.57 11.88
CA ASN A 212 5.03 13.84 10.99
C ASN A 212 4.94 13.03 9.69
N THR A 213 4.39 11.81 9.75
CA THR A 213 4.14 10.95 8.59
C THR A 213 3.14 11.60 7.63
N SER A 214 2.02 12.13 8.13
CA SER A 214 1.02 12.79 7.28
C SER A 214 1.56 14.06 6.64
N LEU A 215 2.38 14.83 7.36
CA LEU A 215 3.04 16.04 6.82
C LEU A 215 4.05 15.69 5.73
N SER A 216 4.88 14.67 5.96
CA SER A 216 5.83 14.15 4.96
C SER A 216 5.11 13.68 3.69
N PHE A 217 3.97 13.01 3.84
CA PHE A 217 3.16 12.60 2.70
C PHE A 217 2.46 13.75 1.98
N SER A 218 2.05 14.82 2.67
CA SER A 218 1.54 16.04 2.02
C SER A 218 2.62 16.68 1.14
N VAL A 219 3.89 16.70 1.59
CA VAL A 219 5.02 17.18 0.78
C VAL A 219 5.21 16.27 -0.45
N LEU A 220 5.16 14.94 -0.27
CA LEU A 220 5.22 13.99 -1.39
C LEU A 220 4.04 14.15 -2.38
N PHE A 221 2.84 14.46 -1.90
CA PHE A 221 1.70 14.79 -2.74
C PHE A 221 1.95 16.06 -3.55
N ALA A 222 2.41 17.14 -2.92
CA ALA A 222 2.74 18.39 -3.62
C ALA A 222 3.82 18.18 -4.70
N LEU A 223 4.89 17.45 -4.36
CA LEU A 223 5.93 17.00 -5.30
C LEU A 223 5.35 16.19 -6.45
N SER A 224 4.41 15.29 -6.18
CA SER A 224 3.75 14.47 -7.20
C SER A 224 2.88 15.31 -8.13
N CYS A 225 2.14 16.30 -7.61
CA CYS A 225 1.35 17.24 -8.40
C CYS A 225 2.26 18.07 -9.33
N ILE A 226 3.37 18.58 -8.82
CA ILE A 226 4.42 19.26 -9.57
C ILE A 226 4.93 18.35 -10.69
N CYS A 227 5.34 17.12 -10.38
CA CYS A 227 5.78 16.15 -11.39
C CYS A 227 4.71 15.90 -12.47
N ILE A 228 3.43 15.78 -12.12
CA ILE A 228 2.34 15.54 -13.09
C ILE A 228 2.12 16.75 -14.00
N ILE A 229 2.10 17.96 -13.45
CA ILE A 229 1.96 19.21 -14.22
C ILE A 229 3.16 19.35 -15.16
N PHE A 230 4.38 19.18 -14.64
CA PHE A 230 5.62 19.48 -15.36
C PHE A 230 6.08 18.38 -16.31
N PHE A 231 5.73 17.11 -16.12
CA PHE A 231 6.03 16.08 -17.11
C PHE A 231 5.31 16.32 -18.45
N LYS A 232 4.22 17.10 -18.45
CA LYS A 232 3.58 17.59 -19.68
C LYS A 232 4.19 18.89 -20.23
N MET A 233 4.97 19.61 -19.43
CA MET A 233 5.70 20.81 -19.84
C MET A 233 7.14 20.43 -20.24
N LYS A 234 7.86 21.31 -20.97
CA LYS A 234 9.19 21.00 -21.53
C LYS A 234 10.20 20.56 -20.43
N LYS A 235 11.08 19.61 -20.78
CA LYS A 235 12.10 18.97 -19.92
C LYS A 235 12.99 19.95 -19.13
N GLU A 236 13.27 21.13 -19.69
CA GLU A 236 14.09 22.16 -19.06
C GLU A 236 13.43 22.70 -17.77
N PHE A 237 12.11 22.85 -17.77
CA PHE A 237 11.37 23.39 -16.62
C PHE A 237 11.23 22.39 -15.47
N PHE A 238 11.27 21.08 -15.76
CA PHE A 238 11.33 20.01 -14.76
C PHE A 238 12.58 20.13 -13.90
N VAL A 239 13.75 20.30 -14.53
CA VAL A 239 15.03 20.46 -13.82
C VAL A 239 14.98 21.70 -12.94
N THR A 240 14.52 22.84 -13.46
CA THR A 240 14.46 24.08 -12.68
C THR A 240 13.47 24.01 -11.54
N SER A 241 12.28 23.42 -11.72
CA SER A 241 11.26 23.34 -10.67
C SER A 241 11.62 22.32 -9.59
N THR A 242 12.18 21.17 -9.97
CA THR A 242 12.70 20.19 -9.02
C THR A 242 13.88 20.75 -8.25
N LEU A 243 14.79 21.47 -8.91
CA LEU A 243 15.86 22.20 -8.23
C LEU A 243 15.30 23.28 -7.30
N THR A 244 14.33 24.09 -7.72
CA THR A 244 13.74 25.12 -6.85
C THR A 244 13.01 24.54 -5.65
N LEU A 245 12.23 23.47 -5.82
CA LEU A 245 11.55 22.83 -4.69
C LEU A 245 12.53 22.10 -3.78
N PHE A 246 13.54 21.43 -4.34
CA PHE A 246 14.64 20.86 -3.58
C PHE A 246 15.39 21.95 -2.82
N SER A 247 15.67 23.10 -3.43
CA SER A 247 16.26 24.27 -2.78
C SER A 247 15.38 24.82 -1.67
N ILE A 248 14.07 24.92 -1.85
CA ILE A 248 13.13 25.35 -0.80
C ILE A 248 13.11 24.35 0.35
N ILE A 249 13.04 23.05 0.06
CA ILE A 249 13.10 21.98 1.08
C ILE A 249 14.44 22.05 1.82
N VAL A 250 15.55 22.18 1.11
CA VAL A 250 16.90 22.33 1.69
C VAL A 250 16.99 23.61 2.51
N ILE A 251 16.44 24.74 2.06
CA ILE A 251 16.44 26.00 2.80
C ILE A 251 15.59 25.88 4.07
N ILE A 252 14.38 25.32 4.00
CA ILE A 252 13.54 25.06 5.18
C ILE A 252 14.27 24.12 6.15
N PHE A 253 14.94 23.09 5.62
CA PHE A 253 15.71 22.14 6.41
C PHE A 253 16.95 22.78 7.02
N LEU A 254 17.64 23.69 6.33
CA LEU A 254 18.81 24.42 6.84
C LEU A 254 18.42 25.47 7.89
N ILE A 255 17.28 26.14 7.72
CA ILE A 255 16.80 27.18 8.66
C ILE A 255 16.32 26.55 9.98
N ASN A 256 15.63 25.41 9.91
CA ASN A 256 15.02 24.77 11.09
C ASN A 256 15.68 23.41 11.41
N HIS A 257 16.94 23.21 11.03
CA HIS A 257 17.65 21.93 11.13
C HIS A 257 17.63 21.36 12.56
N GLU A 258 17.85 22.21 13.57
CA GLU A 258 17.93 21.79 14.97
C GLU A 258 16.59 21.30 15.53
N GLU A 259 15.46 21.76 15.00
CA GLU A 259 14.13 21.32 15.42
C GLU A 259 13.63 20.15 14.56
N ILE A 260 13.83 20.22 13.24
CA ILE A 260 13.28 19.27 12.26
C ILE A 260 14.09 17.96 12.22
N MET A 261 15.41 18.03 12.35
CA MET A 261 16.26 16.84 12.22
C MET A 261 16.07 15.84 13.37
N PRO A 262 15.92 16.27 14.64
CA PRO A 262 15.47 15.36 15.70
C PRO A 262 14.06 14.81 15.45
N LEU A 263 13.12 15.59 14.92
CA LEU A 263 11.75 15.11 14.65
C LEU A 263 11.66 14.02 13.56
N ILE A 264 12.58 14.03 12.58
CA ILE A 264 12.59 13.08 11.45
C ILE A 264 13.58 11.93 11.71
N LEU A 265 14.78 12.24 12.17
CA LEU A 265 15.85 11.26 12.37
C LEU A 265 15.96 10.82 13.83
N GLY A 266 15.87 11.74 14.80
CA GLY A 266 16.36 11.52 16.19
C GLY A 266 15.34 11.44 17.33
N GLY A 267 14.03 11.37 17.06
CA GLY A 267 13.02 11.38 18.11
C GLY A 267 13.09 10.10 18.93
N SER A 268 13.48 10.19 20.20
CA SER A 268 13.61 9.05 21.11
C SER A 268 12.34 8.18 21.06
N GLY A 269 12.46 6.97 20.50
CA GLY A 269 11.39 5.96 20.43
C GLY A 269 10.55 5.94 19.14
N ASN A 270 10.57 6.96 18.28
CA ASN A 270 9.73 7.01 17.06
C ASN A 270 10.42 7.50 15.78
N GLY A 271 11.65 8.00 15.84
CA GLY A 271 12.42 8.45 14.67
C GLY A 271 12.93 7.30 13.79
N LEU A 272 13.34 7.61 12.55
CA LEU A 272 13.91 6.59 11.64
C LEU A 272 15.20 6.00 12.19
N SER A 273 16.09 6.81 12.80
CA SER A 273 17.35 6.28 13.33
C SER A 273 17.13 5.35 14.53
N SER A 274 16.19 5.71 15.41
CA SER A 274 15.81 4.90 16.57
C SER A 274 15.06 3.62 16.22
N ARG A 275 14.72 3.38 14.95
CA ARG A 275 14.16 2.10 14.49
C ARG A 275 15.22 1.16 13.94
N TYR A 276 16.20 1.70 13.19
CA TYR A 276 17.16 0.91 12.41
C TYR A 276 18.53 0.70 13.08
N PHE A 277 19.03 1.64 13.87
CA PHE A 277 20.38 1.54 14.44
C PHE A 277 20.37 0.95 15.85
N GLU A 278 19.76 1.67 16.80
CA GLU A 278 19.63 1.26 18.21
C GLU A 278 18.18 0.90 18.55
N GLY A 279 17.46 0.40 17.55
CA GLY A 279 16.01 0.31 17.55
C GLY A 279 15.46 -1.09 17.59
N VAL A 280 14.12 -1.17 17.52
CA VAL A 280 13.39 -2.44 17.51
C VAL A 280 13.78 -3.39 16.38
N LEU A 281 14.37 -2.90 15.28
CA LEU A 281 14.83 -3.73 14.16
C LEU A 281 16.27 -4.23 14.31
N GLN A 282 17.02 -3.82 15.34
CA GLN A 282 18.44 -4.11 15.46
C GLN A 282 18.73 -5.63 15.40
N THR A 283 18.09 -6.43 16.26
CA THR A 283 18.23 -7.89 16.27
C THR A 283 17.89 -8.53 14.92
N THR A 284 16.84 -8.03 14.26
CA THR A 284 16.45 -8.49 12.91
C THR A 284 17.54 -8.18 11.88
N ILE A 285 18.11 -6.98 11.92
CA ILE A 285 19.16 -6.54 10.99
C ILE A 285 20.44 -7.35 11.24
N GLU A 286 20.84 -7.56 12.49
CA GLU A 286 22.00 -8.37 12.85
C GLU A 286 21.86 -9.82 12.34
N TYR A 287 20.67 -10.40 12.46
CA TYR A 287 20.39 -11.72 11.86
C TYR A 287 20.53 -11.71 10.33
N ILE A 288 19.95 -10.72 9.64
CA ILE A 288 20.04 -10.61 8.17
C ILE A 288 21.49 -10.44 7.72
N LEU A 289 22.29 -9.64 8.43
CA LEU A 289 23.69 -9.39 8.09
C LEU A 289 24.57 -10.61 8.35
N SER A 290 24.29 -11.39 9.40
CA SER A 290 24.97 -12.66 9.68
C SER A 290 24.52 -13.80 8.75
N ASN A 291 23.30 -13.75 8.22
CA ASN A 291 22.71 -14.75 7.32
C ASN A 291 22.18 -14.12 6.02
N PRO A 292 23.04 -13.53 5.17
CA PRO A 292 22.59 -12.71 4.04
C PRO A 292 21.85 -13.50 2.94
N LEU A 293 22.07 -14.81 2.86
CA LEU A 293 21.51 -15.68 1.82
C LEU A 293 20.27 -16.47 2.27
N ILE A 294 20.09 -16.68 3.57
CA ILE A 294 19.06 -17.56 4.13
C ILE A 294 18.19 -16.74 5.07
N GLY A 295 16.93 -16.55 4.69
CA GLY A 295 15.94 -15.96 5.59
C GLY A 295 15.42 -16.99 6.60
N ILE A 296 14.33 -16.65 7.29
CA ILE A 296 13.61 -17.57 8.18
C ILE A 296 12.34 -18.16 7.55
N GLY A 297 11.98 -17.74 6.33
CA GLY A 297 10.76 -18.18 5.67
C GLY A 297 9.51 -17.81 6.49
N PHE A 298 8.67 -18.81 6.82
CA PHE A 298 7.52 -18.63 7.72
C PHE A 298 7.78 -19.09 9.16
N SER A 299 9.03 -19.38 9.51
CA SER A 299 9.44 -19.60 10.90
C SER A 299 9.32 -18.30 11.71
N TYR A 300 9.34 -18.43 13.02
CA TYR A 300 9.09 -17.35 13.97
C TYR A 300 10.12 -17.33 15.09
N SER A 301 10.41 -16.13 15.57
CA SER A 301 11.15 -15.90 16.81
C SER A 301 10.65 -14.60 17.44
N ASP A 302 10.40 -14.63 18.75
CA ASP A 302 10.03 -13.43 19.54
C ASP A 302 11.12 -12.35 19.52
N GLY A 303 12.37 -12.73 19.21
CA GLY A 303 13.48 -11.78 19.10
C GLY A 303 13.47 -10.92 17.85
N PHE A 304 12.63 -11.24 16.85
CA PHE A 304 12.54 -10.50 15.60
C PHE A 304 11.34 -9.57 15.54
N TYR A 305 11.56 -8.45 14.87
CA TYR A 305 10.56 -7.45 14.62
C TYR A 305 10.14 -7.43 13.15
N TYR A 306 8.83 -7.52 12.89
CA TYR A 306 8.27 -7.82 11.56
C TYR A 306 7.42 -6.68 10.94
N THR A 307 7.16 -5.61 11.70
CA THR A 307 6.04 -4.68 11.44
C THR A 307 6.45 -3.25 11.06
N ASP A 308 7.75 -2.92 10.99
CA ASP A 308 8.21 -1.53 10.81
C ASP A 308 8.86 -1.24 9.45
N SER A 309 9.18 -2.25 8.63
CA SER A 309 9.84 -2.03 7.33
C SER A 309 9.58 -3.18 6.36
N SER A 310 9.13 -2.87 5.13
CA SER A 310 9.01 -3.89 4.07
C SER A 310 10.37 -4.48 3.73
N TYR A 311 11.40 -3.63 3.65
CA TYR A 311 12.73 -4.06 3.22
C TYR A 311 13.30 -5.09 4.18
N ILE A 312 13.23 -4.78 5.49
CA ILE A 312 13.71 -5.67 6.54
C ILE A 312 12.82 -6.90 6.66
N ALA A 313 11.49 -6.75 6.65
CA ALA A 313 10.58 -7.88 6.80
C ALA A 313 10.69 -8.88 5.63
N VAL A 314 10.88 -8.41 4.40
CA VAL A 314 11.09 -9.30 3.25
C VAL A 314 12.49 -9.92 3.28
N ALA A 315 13.54 -9.15 3.61
CA ALA A 315 14.88 -9.69 3.75
C ALA A 315 14.97 -10.76 4.84
N LEU A 316 14.28 -10.57 5.97
CA LEU A 316 14.18 -11.58 7.01
C LEU A 316 13.51 -12.86 6.49
N LYS A 317 12.49 -12.75 5.62
CA LYS A 317 11.74 -13.90 5.08
C LYS A 317 12.53 -14.70 4.04
N VAL A 318 13.22 -14.05 3.11
CA VAL A 318 13.81 -14.69 1.91
C VAL A 318 15.31 -14.42 1.71
N GLY A 319 15.98 -13.79 2.67
CA GLY A 319 17.36 -13.33 2.54
C GLY A 319 17.48 -12.04 1.70
N ILE A 320 18.68 -11.47 1.64
CA ILE A 320 18.96 -10.21 0.92
C ILE A 320 18.73 -10.39 -0.58
N ILE A 321 19.23 -11.48 -1.17
CA ILE A 321 19.04 -11.76 -2.61
C ILE A 321 17.55 -11.92 -2.92
N GLY A 322 16.83 -12.73 -2.14
CA GLY A 322 15.40 -12.91 -2.30
C GLY A 322 14.64 -11.59 -2.18
N SER A 323 15.05 -10.72 -1.27
CA SER A 323 14.46 -9.39 -1.09
C SER A 323 14.67 -8.48 -2.29
N ILE A 324 15.88 -8.45 -2.86
CA ILE A 324 16.13 -7.68 -4.09
C ILE A 324 15.24 -8.19 -5.22
N VAL A 325 15.18 -9.51 -5.43
CA VAL A 325 14.33 -10.10 -6.48
C VAL A 325 12.86 -9.79 -6.23
N PHE A 326 12.39 -9.87 -4.97
CA PHE A 326 11.03 -9.50 -4.59
C PHE A 326 10.70 -8.04 -4.92
N HIS A 327 11.56 -7.09 -4.55
CA HIS A 327 11.28 -5.68 -4.80
C HIS A 327 11.31 -5.35 -6.30
N VAL A 328 12.23 -5.94 -7.07
CA VAL A 328 12.22 -5.84 -8.54
C VAL A 328 10.94 -6.43 -9.12
N PHE A 329 10.50 -7.58 -8.61
CA PHE A 329 9.24 -8.20 -9.01
C PHE A 329 8.03 -7.33 -8.70
N ALA A 330 7.99 -6.74 -7.49
CA ALA A 330 6.97 -5.81 -7.06
C ALA A 330 6.92 -4.56 -7.95
N PHE A 331 8.06 -3.90 -8.20
CA PHE A 331 8.11 -2.69 -9.03
C PHE A 331 7.75 -2.96 -10.49
N ASN A 332 8.20 -4.08 -11.06
CA ASN A 332 7.79 -4.50 -12.40
C ASN A 332 6.29 -4.77 -12.49
N SER A 333 5.69 -5.23 -11.39
CA SER A 333 4.26 -5.52 -11.31
C SER A 333 3.44 -4.25 -11.12
N ILE A 334 3.87 -3.33 -10.26
CA ILE A 334 3.27 -2.00 -10.06
C ILE A 334 3.39 -1.15 -11.34
N SER A 335 4.46 -1.34 -12.13
CA SER A 335 4.69 -0.68 -13.42
C SER A 335 3.72 -1.12 -14.55
N SER A 336 2.53 -1.59 -14.18
CA SER A 336 1.50 -2.06 -15.10
C SER A 336 0.64 -0.96 -15.69
N PHE A 337 0.72 0.28 -15.17
CA PHE A 337 0.04 1.39 -15.81
C PHE A 337 0.77 1.70 -17.13
N ASP A 338 0.02 1.96 -18.20
CA ASP A 338 0.64 2.33 -19.49
C ASP A 338 1.17 3.78 -19.46
N ASN A 339 1.16 4.45 -18.29
CA ASN A 339 1.64 5.79 -18.06
C ASN A 339 2.88 5.77 -17.15
N LYS A 340 4.02 6.24 -17.69
CA LYS A 340 5.30 6.26 -16.98
C LYS A 340 5.31 7.15 -15.73
N VAL A 341 4.60 8.28 -15.74
CA VAL A 341 4.51 9.21 -14.60
C VAL A 341 3.77 8.55 -13.45
N LEU A 342 2.63 7.92 -13.76
CA LEU A 342 1.84 7.24 -12.74
C LEU A 342 2.61 6.06 -12.14
N ASN A 343 3.31 5.28 -12.96
CA ASN A 343 4.21 4.22 -12.48
C ASN A 343 5.31 4.78 -11.56
N PHE A 344 6.00 5.85 -11.98
CA PHE A 344 7.06 6.47 -11.20
C PHE A 344 6.55 6.95 -9.83
N ILE A 345 5.43 7.67 -9.83
CA ILE A 345 4.81 8.18 -8.60
C ILE A 345 4.42 7.03 -7.67
N PHE A 346 3.75 6.00 -8.19
CA PHE A 346 3.35 4.86 -7.36
C PHE A 346 4.56 4.16 -6.77
N ILE A 347 5.60 3.88 -7.59
CA ILE A 347 6.86 3.30 -7.10
C ILE A 347 7.47 4.16 -6.00
N MET A 348 7.54 5.48 -6.18
CA MET A 348 8.08 6.40 -5.19
C MET A 348 7.29 6.34 -3.87
N PHE A 349 5.96 6.38 -3.92
CA PHE A 349 5.11 6.21 -2.74
C PHE A 349 5.39 4.89 -2.01
N PHE A 350 5.49 3.77 -2.73
CA PHE A 350 5.80 2.47 -2.13
C PHE A 350 7.21 2.39 -1.58
N MET A 351 8.21 2.98 -2.24
CA MET A 351 9.59 2.98 -1.76
C MET A 351 9.72 3.76 -0.45
N PHE A 352 9.18 4.98 -0.39
CA PHE A 352 9.25 5.77 0.83
C PHE A 352 8.48 5.13 1.98
N PHE A 353 7.28 4.64 1.73
CA PHE A 353 6.48 4.03 2.81
C PHE A 353 7.05 2.69 3.27
N SER A 354 7.71 1.94 2.39
CA SER A 354 8.37 0.67 2.73
C SER A 354 9.48 0.80 3.77
N VAL A 355 10.03 2.01 3.97
CA VAL A 355 10.99 2.29 5.05
C VAL A 355 10.32 2.31 6.43
N ALA A 356 9.06 2.76 6.49
CA ALA A 356 8.35 3.01 7.74
C ALA A 356 7.28 1.96 8.09
N TYR A 357 6.89 1.12 7.12
CA TYR A 357 5.88 0.08 7.31
C TYR A 357 6.01 -1.03 6.26
N PRO A 358 5.75 -2.31 6.59
CA PRO A 358 5.74 -3.42 5.65
C PRO A 358 4.44 -3.42 4.83
N ILE A 359 4.28 -2.45 3.94
CA ILE A 359 3.09 -2.28 3.09
C ILE A 359 2.75 -3.54 2.29
N PHE A 360 3.75 -4.33 1.89
CA PHE A 360 3.54 -5.58 1.19
C PHE A 360 3.04 -6.74 2.07
N ASN A 361 3.08 -6.60 3.40
CA ASN A 361 2.41 -7.53 4.32
C ASN A 361 1.00 -7.02 4.69
N TYR A 362 0.63 -5.80 4.31
CA TYR A 362 -0.66 -5.23 4.61
C TYR A 362 -1.72 -5.76 3.65
N TYR A 363 -2.58 -6.65 4.13
CA TYR A 363 -3.50 -7.39 3.26
C TYR A 363 -4.46 -6.51 2.43
N ARG A 364 -4.84 -5.30 2.88
CA ARG A 364 -5.69 -4.38 2.08
C ARG A 364 -4.95 -3.76 0.90
N PHE A 365 -3.61 -3.78 0.89
CA PHE A 365 -2.80 -3.25 -0.20
C PHE A 365 -3.23 -3.81 -1.56
N ILE A 366 -3.47 -5.12 -1.62
CA ILE A 366 -3.89 -5.81 -2.83
C ILE A 366 -5.21 -5.25 -3.36
N GLY A 367 -6.22 -5.18 -2.49
CA GLY A 367 -7.53 -4.67 -2.85
C GLY A 367 -7.46 -3.23 -3.34
N VAL A 368 -6.81 -2.36 -2.56
CA VAL A 368 -6.68 -0.94 -2.91
C VAL A 368 -5.91 -0.74 -4.21
N PHE A 369 -4.78 -1.42 -4.40
CA PHE A 369 -4.00 -1.37 -5.63
C PHE A 369 -4.85 -1.79 -6.84
N MET A 370 -5.64 -2.86 -6.70
CA MET A 370 -6.54 -3.32 -7.76
C MET A 370 -7.64 -2.30 -8.07
N ILE A 371 -8.27 -1.65 -7.08
CA ILE A 371 -9.27 -0.59 -7.32
C ILE A 371 -8.66 0.55 -8.14
N LEU A 372 -7.47 1.02 -7.78
CA LEU A 372 -6.78 2.10 -8.50
C LEU A 372 -6.40 1.69 -9.92
N LEU A 373 -5.89 0.48 -10.11
CA LEU A 373 -5.53 -0.05 -11.43
C LEU A 373 -6.76 -0.20 -12.34
N MET A 374 -7.85 -0.78 -11.82
CA MET A 374 -9.09 -0.97 -12.55
C MET A 374 -9.74 0.37 -12.90
N GLY A 375 -9.73 1.33 -11.97
CA GLY A 375 -10.18 2.70 -12.20
C GLY A 375 -9.37 3.42 -13.28
N TYR A 376 -8.06 3.18 -13.35
CA TYR A 376 -7.22 3.78 -14.39
C TYR A 376 -7.55 3.19 -15.77
N LYS A 377 -7.66 1.86 -15.86
CA LYS A 377 -7.92 1.16 -17.12
C LYS A 377 -9.31 1.46 -17.67
N SER A 378 -10.33 1.58 -16.82
CA SER A 378 -11.68 1.89 -17.28
C SER A 378 -11.77 3.22 -17.99
N ILE A 379 -11.08 4.23 -17.49
CA ILE A 379 -11.22 5.57 -18.06
C ILE A 379 -10.38 5.74 -19.32
N LYS A 380 -9.27 5.02 -19.46
CA LYS A 380 -8.53 4.97 -20.73
C LYS A 380 -9.38 4.39 -21.86
N GLY A 381 -10.24 3.42 -21.57
CA GLY A 381 -11.19 2.87 -22.55
C GLY A 381 -12.20 3.90 -23.07
N VAL A 382 -12.56 4.89 -22.26
CA VAL A 382 -13.54 5.94 -22.60
C VAL A 382 -12.93 7.13 -23.35
N VAL A 383 -11.61 7.34 -23.28
CA VAL A 383 -10.91 8.47 -23.94
C VAL A 383 -10.42 8.11 -25.35
N ASN A 384 -10.37 6.82 -25.69
CA ASN A 384 -9.95 6.31 -26.99
C ASN A 384 -11.12 5.81 -27.87
N GLU A 385 -12.35 5.94 -27.38
CA GLU A 385 -13.60 5.86 -28.16
C GLU A 385 -14.13 7.28 -28.36
#